data_AF-A0A958UID8-F1
#
_entry.id   AF-A0A958UID8-F1
#
_cell.length_a   1.000
_cell.length_b   1.000
_cell.length_c   1.000
_cell.angle_alpha   90.00
_cell.angle_beta   90.00
_cell.angle_gamma   90.00
#
_symmetry.space_group_name_H-M   'P 1'
#
loop_
_entity.id
_entity.type
_entity.pdbx_description
1 polymer ?
#
loop_
_entity_poly.entity_id
_entity_poly.type
_entity_poly.pdbx_seq_one_letter_code
_entity_poly.pdbx_strand_id
1 'polypeptide(L)'
;ACEKAKVDPSILETELLNLDSIQDRAHDYNSWKLDFLIDHIINVHHHYVEESSPLLLQYSKRVNHVHGHHYTELGEIEALVSQVVQAMAAHQKKEELILFPFIKRLVKAEREGNEVPAIHFGTVENPIKMMEEDHEEAGEILRKISKLSNNYTPPQGACNTYCAFYAKLYEFEQDLHQHIHLENNILFPKALDLEKKLKKN
;
A
#
# COMPACT_ATOMS: atom_id res chain seq x y z
N ALA A 1 3.05 0.09 20.09
CA ALA A 1 4.07 -0.12 19.05
C ALA A 1 5.49 -0.10 19.63
N CYS A 2 5.88 0.95 20.36
CA CYS A 2 7.23 1.12 20.93
C CYS A 2 7.69 -0.03 21.83
N GLU A 3 6.83 -0.56 22.70
CA GLU A 3 7.18 -1.74 23.54
C GLU A 3 7.47 -2.99 22.70
N LYS A 4 6.70 -3.22 21.63
CA LYS A 4 6.93 -4.34 20.70
C LYS A 4 8.22 -4.14 19.88
N ALA A 5 8.57 -2.90 19.57
CA ALA A 5 9.76 -2.52 18.83
C ALA A 5 11.01 -2.31 19.72
N LYS A 6 10.88 -2.39 21.05
CA LYS A 6 11.94 -2.07 22.03
C LYS A 6 12.57 -0.68 21.85
N VAL A 7 11.75 0.30 21.50
CA VAL A 7 12.15 1.71 21.36
C VAL A 7 11.62 2.50 22.56
N ASP A 8 12.44 3.42 23.09
CA ASP A 8 12.04 4.33 24.16
C ASP A 8 10.99 5.34 23.64
N PRO A 9 9.78 5.37 24.21
CA PRO A 9 8.73 6.31 23.79
C PRO A 9 9.16 7.78 23.84
N SER A 10 10.03 8.16 24.77
CA SER A 10 10.47 9.56 24.94
C SER A 10 11.39 10.04 23.82
N ILE A 11 12.20 9.13 23.27
CA ILE A 11 13.05 9.42 22.10
C ILE A 11 12.15 9.62 20.87
N LEU A 12 11.18 8.72 20.67
CA LEU A 12 10.23 8.84 19.57
C LEU A 12 9.39 10.12 19.67
N GLU A 13 8.92 10.47 20.87
CA GLU A 13 8.18 11.71 21.12
C GLU A 13 9.02 12.95 20.78
N THR A 14 10.30 12.95 21.17
CA THR A 14 11.23 14.04 20.85
C THR A 14 11.47 14.16 19.34
N GLU A 15 11.64 13.04 18.64
CA GLU A 15 11.82 13.02 17.18
C GLU A 15 10.57 13.52 16.45
N LEU A 16 9.37 13.09 16.89
CA LEU A 16 8.10 13.54 16.31
C LEU A 16 7.87 15.04 16.49
N LEU A 17 8.12 15.58 17.68
CA LEU A 17 7.98 17.01 17.97
C LEU A 17 8.92 17.89 17.12
N ASN A 18 10.08 17.35 16.73
CA ASN A 18 11.01 18.07 15.84
C ASN A 18 10.55 18.06 14.37
N LEU A 19 9.81 17.05 13.93
CA LEU A 19 9.26 16.92 12.57
C LEU A 19 8.08 17.87 12.31
N ASP A 20 7.26 18.16 13.33
CA ASP A 20 6.09 19.06 13.25
C ASP A 20 6.44 20.51 12.86
N SER A 21 7.73 20.87 12.82
CA SER A 21 8.19 22.19 12.39
C SER A 21 8.13 22.41 10.87
N ILE A 22 7.98 21.35 10.07
CA ILE A 22 7.86 21.41 8.60
C ILE A 22 6.46 20.99 8.21
N GLN A 23 5.49 21.90 8.32
CA GLN A 23 4.13 21.65 7.83
C GLN A 23 4.13 21.76 6.30
N ASP A 24 4.48 20.68 5.62
CA ASP A 24 4.35 20.59 4.18
C ASP A 24 2.86 20.55 3.81
N ARG A 25 2.30 21.73 3.51
CA ARG A 25 0.91 21.90 3.08
C ARG A 25 0.56 21.07 1.84
N ALA A 26 1.54 20.55 1.11
CA ALA A 26 1.30 19.72 -0.07
C ALA A 26 0.66 18.36 0.26
N HIS A 27 0.73 17.88 1.51
CA HIS A 27 0.38 16.49 1.86
C HIS A 27 -0.66 16.34 3.00
N ASP A 28 -1.50 17.34 3.26
CA ASP A 28 -2.65 17.16 4.17
C ASP A 28 -3.78 16.35 3.51
N TYR A 29 -3.55 15.04 3.38
CA TYR A 29 -4.51 14.09 2.80
C TYR A 29 -5.84 14.02 3.58
N ASN A 30 -5.83 14.40 4.86
CA ASN A 30 -7.05 14.46 5.66
C ASN A 30 -8.00 15.58 5.20
N SER A 31 -7.48 16.65 4.60
CA SER A 31 -8.32 17.70 4.00
C SER A 31 -8.92 17.30 2.65
N TRP A 32 -8.43 16.24 2.00
CA TRP A 32 -8.85 15.88 0.65
C TRP A 32 -10.25 15.25 0.62
N LYS A 33 -11.00 15.59 -0.43
CA LYS A 33 -12.28 14.97 -0.74
C LYS A 33 -12.06 13.53 -1.19
N LEU A 34 -12.98 12.64 -0.82
CA LEU A 34 -12.91 11.20 -1.13
C LEU A 34 -12.73 10.90 -2.62
N ASP A 35 -13.47 11.60 -3.49
CA ASP A 35 -13.37 11.41 -4.95
C ASP A 35 -11.98 11.78 -5.49
N PHE A 36 -11.40 12.88 -4.99
CA PHE A 36 -10.04 13.29 -5.35
C PHE A 36 -8.97 12.37 -4.77
N LEU A 37 -9.12 11.92 -3.52
CA LEU A 37 -8.17 10.98 -2.89
C LEU A 37 -8.13 9.65 -3.65
N ILE A 38 -9.29 9.13 -4.08
CA ILE A 38 -9.36 7.96 -4.96
C ILE A 38 -8.60 8.18 -6.26
N ASP A 39 -8.83 9.32 -6.93
CA ASP A 39 -8.12 9.62 -8.18
C ASP A 39 -6.61 9.71 -7.95
N HIS A 40 -6.17 10.26 -6.82
CA HIS A 40 -4.75 10.29 -6.47
C HIS A 40 -4.17 8.89 -6.27
N ILE A 41 -4.84 8.03 -5.49
CA ILE A 41 -4.41 6.66 -5.23
C ILE A 41 -4.24 5.89 -6.56
N ILE A 42 -5.22 5.99 -7.46
CA ILE A 42 -5.15 5.33 -8.77
C ILE A 42 -3.97 5.88 -9.60
N ASN A 43 -3.89 7.21 -9.74
CA ASN A 43 -2.94 7.82 -10.68
C ASN A 43 -1.49 7.83 -10.17
N VAL A 44 -1.29 7.71 -8.86
CA VAL A 44 0.04 7.71 -8.26
C VAL A 44 0.45 6.29 -7.88
N HIS A 45 -0.27 5.65 -6.96
CA HIS A 45 0.14 4.38 -6.38
C HIS A 45 -0.22 3.19 -7.28
N HIS A 46 -1.44 3.12 -7.81
CA HIS A 46 -1.81 1.97 -8.66
C HIS A 46 -1.02 1.94 -9.95
N HIS A 47 -0.90 3.11 -10.58
CA HIS A 47 -0.08 3.27 -11.78
C HIS A 47 1.39 2.91 -11.51
N TYR A 48 1.97 3.37 -10.41
CA TYR A 48 3.35 3.02 -10.03
C TYR A 48 3.54 1.51 -9.87
N VAL A 49 2.64 0.82 -9.17
CA VAL A 49 2.70 -0.64 -8.98
C VAL A 49 2.61 -1.34 -10.33
N GLU A 50 1.69 -0.92 -11.22
CA GLU A 50 1.55 -1.49 -12.56
C GLU A 50 2.83 -1.32 -13.40
N GLU A 51 3.41 -0.12 -13.42
CA GLU A 51 4.64 0.16 -14.18
C GLU A 51 5.88 -0.52 -13.59
N SER A 52 5.97 -0.61 -12.27
CA SER A 52 7.12 -1.17 -11.56
C SER A 52 7.16 -2.69 -11.57
N SER A 53 5.99 -3.34 -11.62
CA SER A 53 5.85 -4.79 -11.48
C SER A 53 6.65 -5.60 -12.51
N PRO A 54 6.62 -5.31 -13.83
CA PRO A 54 7.38 -6.06 -14.83
C PRO A 54 8.88 -6.02 -14.58
N LEU A 55 9.41 -4.85 -14.23
CA LEU A 55 10.84 -4.66 -13.96
C LEU A 55 11.25 -5.40 -12.69
N LEU A 56 10.44 -5.32 -11.64
CA LEU A 56 10.71 -6.00 -10.37
C LEU A 56 10.75 -7.52 -10.54
N LEU A 57 9.81 -8.09 -11.30
CA LEU A 57 9.79 -9.50 -11.67
C LEU A 57 10.99 -9.90 -12.55
N GLN A 58 11.43 -9.03 -13.45
CA GLN A 58 12.60 -9.28 -14.29
C GLN A 58 13.88 -9.31 -13.45
N TYR A 59 14.03 -8.35 -12.54
CA TYR A 59 15.19 -8.26 -11.65
C TYR A 59 15.27 -9.43 -10.69
N SER A 60 14.17 -9.82 -10.03
CA SER A 60 14.16 -10.94 -9.09
C SER A 60 14.63 -12.24 -9.77
N LYS A 61 14.06 -12.55 -10.95
CA LYS A 61 14.47 -13.69 -11.79
C LYS A 61 15.94 -13.64 -12.19
N ARG A 62 16.40 -12.48 -12.67
CA ARG A 62 17.78 -12.31 -13.16
C ARG A 62 18.79 -12.49 -12.03
N VAL A 63 18.53 -11.89 -10.87
CA VAL A 63 19.42 -11.95 -9.71
C VAL A 63 19.45 -13.37 -9.15
N ASN A 64 18.30 -14.01 -8.96
CA ASN A 64 18.25 -15.41 -8.53
C ASN A 64 18.95 -16.35 -9.52
N HIS A 65 18.74 -16.18 -10.82
CA HIS A 65 19.38 -17.02 -11.83
C HIS A 65 20.91 -16.96 -11.77
N VAL A 66 21.49 -15.77 -11.61
CA VAL A 66 22.95 -15.59 -11.60
C VAL A 66 23.55 -15.92 -10.22
N HIS A 67 22.87 -15.56 -9.13
CA HIS A 67 23.45 -15.52 -7.79
C HIS A 67 22.82 -16.52 -6.81
N GLY A 68 21.68 -17.14 -7.14
CA GLY A 68 20.91 -18.01 -6.24
C GLY A 68 21.62 -19.30 -5.81
N HIS A 69 22.65 -19.72 -6.55
CA HIS A 69 23.50 -20.85 -6.14
C HIS A 69 24.39 -20.52 -4.93
N HIS A 70 24.71 -19.24 -4.73
CA HIS A 70 25.52 -18.76 -3.60
C HIS A 70 24.66 -18.12 -2.51
N TYR A 71 23.63 -17.38 -2.90
CA TYR A 71 22.69 -16.71 -2.01
C TYR A 71 21.32 -17.40 -2.12
N THR A 72 21.15 -18.48 -1.38
CA THR A 72 19.98 -19.39 -1.51
C THR A 72 18.64 -18.74 -1.17
N GLU A 73 18.66 -17.67 -0.37
CA GLU A 73 17.49 -16.85 -0.04
C GLU A 73 16.84 -16.20 -1.27
N LEU A 74 17.61 -15.98 -2.35
CA LEU A 74 17.12 -15.35 -3.57
C LEU A 74 15.99 -16.14 -4.24
N GLY A 75 15.98 -17.47 -4.10
CA GLY A 75 14.89 -18.29 -4.63
C GLY A 75 13.57 -18.03 -3.91
N GLU A 76 13.62 -17.84 -2.59
CA GLU A 76 12.44 -17.49 -1.80
C GLU A 76 12.02 -16.04 -2.05
N ILE A 77 12.97 -15.11 -2.13
CA ILE A 77 12.69 -13.71 -2.48
C ILE A 77 12.01 -13.61 -3.85
N GLU A 78 12.48 -14.33 -4.87
CA GLU A 78 11.83 -14.34 -6.19
C GLU A 78 10.37 -14.80 -6.11
N ALA A 79 10.11 -15.90 -5.39
CA ALA A 79 8.77 -16.43 -5.23
C ALA A 79 7.85 -15.46 -4.48
N LEU A 80 8.35 -14.78 -3.45
CA LEU A 80 7.60 -13.78 -2.68
C LEU A 80 7.32 -12.51 -3.50
N VAL A 81 8.29 -12.05 -4.30
CA VAL A 81 8.09 -10.93 -5.24
C VAL A 81 6.98 -11.25 -6.24
N SER A 82 6.97 -12.48 -6.78
CA SER A 82 5.90 -12.89 -7.68
C SER A 82 4.53 -12.93 -6.99
N GLN A 83 4.48 -13.34 -5.72
CA GLN A 83 3.23 -13.40 -4.95
C GLN A 83 2.68 -11.99 -4.71
N VAL A 84 3.48 -11.07 -4.18
CA VAL A 84 2.99 -9.70 -3.88
C VAL A 84 2.56 -8.96 -5.14
N VAL A 85 3.30 -9.08 -6.25
CA VAL A 85 2.93 -8.44 -7.53
C VAL A 85 1.59 -8.97 -8.04
N GLN A 86 1.35 -10.27 -7.97
CA GLN A 86 0.07 -10.86 -8.41
C GLN A 86 -1.08 -10.49 -7.47
N ALA A 87 -0.84 -10.51 -6.16
CA ALA A 87 -1.82 -10.10 -5.16
C ALA A 87 -2.24 -8.64 -5.36
N MET A 88 -1.29 -7.74 -5.56
CA MET A 88 -1.57 -6.32 -5.79
C MET A 88 -2.30 -6.05 -7.10
N ALA A 89 -1.94 -6.75 -8.18
CA ALA A 89 -2.68 -6.63 -9.44
C ALA A 89 -4.16 -7.05 -9.30
N ALA A 90 -4.46 -8.10 -8.54
CA ALA A 90 -5.83 -8.53 -8.29
C ALA A 90 -6.57 -7.58 -7.33
N HIS A 91 -5.89 -7.16 -6.27
CA HIS A 91 -6.36 -6.21 -5.27
C HIS A 91 -6.80 -4.88 -5.91
N GLN A 92 -5.92 -4.23 -6.67
CA GLN A 92 -6.21 -2.94 -7.33
C GLN A 92 -7.41 -3.02 -8.25
N LYS A 93 -7.65 -4.16 -8.91
CA LYS A 93 -8.84 -4.36 -9.75
C LYS A 93 -10.12 -4.49 -8.92
N LYS A 94 -10.07 -5.11 -7.73
CA LYS A 94 -11.23 -5.11 -6.81
C LYS A 94 -11.58 -3.68 -6.40
N GLU A 95 -10.57 -2.85 -6.15
CA GLU A 95 -10.78 -1.45 -5.80
C GLU A 95 -11.33 -0.62 -6.94
N GLU A 96 -10.63 -0.58 -8.07
CA GLU A 96 -10.95 0.25 -9.24
C GLU A 96 -12.31 -0.10 -9.87
N LEU A 97 -12.71 -1.38 -9.82
CA LEU A 97 -13.94 -1.84 -10.47
C LEU A 97 -15.13 -1.86 -9.52
N ILE A 98 -14.91 -2.03 -8.20
CA ILE A 98 -15.99 -2.26 -7.23
C ILE A 98 -15.99 -1.20 -6.14
N LEU A 99 -14.94 -1.14 -5.31
CA LEU A 99 -14.94 -0.31 -4.10
C LEU A 99 -14.95 1.19 -4.42
N PHE A 100 -13.99 1.66 -5.22
CA PHE A 100 -13.83 3.07 -5.56
C PHE A 100 -15.03 3.64 -6.33
N PRO A 101 -15.60 2.96 -7.35
CA PRO A 101 -16.83 3.42 -7.97
C PRO A 101 -17.98 3.53 -6.98
N PHE A 102 -18.08 2.63 -6.00
CA PHE A 102 -19.12 2.72 -4.98
C PHE A 102 -18.92 3.91 -4.03
N ILE A 103 -17.70 4.14 -3.54
CA ILE A 103 -17.39 5.31 -2.71
C ILE A 103 -17.72 6.61 -3.48
N LYS A 104 -17.38 6.70 -4.78
CA LYS A 104 -17.75 7.85 -5.62
C LYS A 104 -19.27 8.03 -5.75
N ARG A 105 -20.06 6.93 -5.78
CA ARG A 105 -21.53 7.01 -5.73
C ARG A 105 -22.03 7.55 -4.40
N LEU A 106 -21.42 7.19 -3.27
CA LEU A 106 -21.75 7.76 -1.95
C LEU A 106 -21.49 9.27 -1.92
N VAL A 107 -20.33 9.72 -2.44
CA VAL A 107 -20.00 11.15 -2.53
C VAL A 107 -21.02 11.90 -3.40
N LYS A 108 -21.44 11.30 -4.52
CA LYS A 108 -22.48 11.88 -5.37
C LYS A 108 -23.82 11.98 -4.65
N ALA A 109 -24.23 10.93 -3.94
CA ALA A 109 -25.48 10.89 -3.18
C ALA A 109 -25.52 12.00 -2.11
N GLU A 110 -24.42 12.20 -1.37
CA GLU A 110 -24.30 13.29 -0.40
C GLU A 110 -24.43 14.68 -1.04
N ARG A 111 -23.77 14.90 -2.19
CA ARG A 111 -23.84 16.19 -2.89
C ARG A 111 -25.22 16.51 -3.43
N GLU A 112 -25.95 15.49 -3.90
CA GLU A 112 -27.25 15.65 -4.55
C GLU A 112 -28.43 15.47 -3.60
N GLY A 113 -28.20 15.05 -2.35
CA GLY A 113 -29.26 14.72 -1.40
C GLY A 113 -30.07 13.49 -1.79
N ASN A 114 -29.45 12.57 -2.53
CA ASN A 114 -30.09 11.34 -3.04
C ASN A 114 -29.89 10.17 -2.07
N GLU A 115 -30.79 9.19 -2.13
CA GLU A 115 -30.63 7.93 -1.39
C GLU A 115 -29.41 7.12 -1.88
N VAL A 116 -28.84 6.32 -0.98
CA VAL A 116 -27.73 5.42 -1.29
C VAL A 116 -28.18 4.36 -2.30
N PRO A 117 -27.47 4.18 -3.44
CA PRO A 117 -27.82 3.13 -4.39
C PRO A 117 -27.75 1.73 -3.77
N ALA A 118 -28.78 0.92 -3.95
CA ALA A 118 -28.76 -0.48 -3.55
C ALA A 118 -27.63 -1.23 -4.27
N ILE A 119 -26.88 -2.03 -3.53
CA ILE A 119 -25.71 -2.77 -3.99
C ILE A 119 -25.77 -4.22 -3.53
N HIS A 120 -25.25 -5.14 -4.34
CA HIS A 120 -25.31 -6.58 -4.09
C HIS A 120 -24.49 -7.04 -2.87
N PHE A 121 -23.52 -6.24 -2.42
CA PHE A 121 -22.65 -6.54 -1.28
C PHE A 121 -23.08 -5.83 0.02
N GLY A 122 -24.27 -5.20 0.05
CA GLY A 122 -24.87 -4.64 1.26
C GLY A 122 -24.30 -3.29 1.69
N THR A 123 -23.08 -3.27 2.24
CA THR A 123 -22.43 -2.07 2.79
C THR A 123 -21.01 -1.89 2.25
N VAL A 124 -20.47 -0.68 2.33
CA VAL A 124 -19.06 -0.40 1.99
C VAL A 124 -18.07 -1.15 2.89
N GLU A 125 -18.48 -1.53 4.10
CA GLU A 125 -17.65 -2.25 5.07
C GLU A 125 -17.18 -3.62 4.57
N ASN A 126 -18.04 -4.34 3.85
CA ASN A 126 -17.72 -5.68 3.35
C ASN A 126 -16.52 -5.69 2.38
N PRO A 127 -16.49 -4.88 1.30
CA PRO A 127 -15.31 -4.79 0.44
C PRO A 127 -14.12 -4.16 1.16
N ILE A 128 -14.31 -3.18 2.05
CA ILE A 128 -13.20 -2.59 2.84
C ILE A 128 -12.47 -3.68 3.64
N LYS A 129 -13.21 -4.52 4.38
CA LYS A 129 -12.61 -5.59 5.18
C LYS A 129 -11.77 -6.55 4.33
N MET A 130 -12.23 -6.87 3.12
CA MET A 130 -11.46 -7.69 2.18
C MET A 130 -10.17 -6.98 1.74
N MET A 131 -10.20 -5.66 1.51
CA MET A 131 -8.99 -4.90 1.15
C MET A 131 -8.00 -4.86 2.32
N GLU A 132 -8.49 -4.66 3.55
CA GLU A 132 -7.65 -4.71 4.76
C GLU A 132 -6.99 -6.08 4.97
N GLU A 133 -7.70 -7.18 4.66
CA GLU A 133 -7.12 -8.54 4.68
C GLU A 133 -6.02 -8.71 3.62
N ASP A 134 -6.23 -8.22 2.39
CA ASP A 134 -5.20 -8.23 1.35
C ASP A 134 -3.97 -7.39 1.75
N HIS A 135 -4.19 -6.24 2.41
CA HIS A 135 -3.12 -5.35 2.88
C HIS A 135 -2.23 -6.02 3.93
N GLU A 136 -2.83 -6.73 4.87
CA GLU A 136 -2.08 -7.48 5.88
C GLU A 136 -1.24 -8.58 5.22
N GLU A 137 -1.80 -9.33 4.26
CA GLU A 137 -1.06 -10.36 3.52
C GLU A 137 0.13 -9.76 2.76
N ALA A 138 -0.08 -8.65 2.03
CA ALA A 138 0.99 -7.96 1.32
C ALA A 138 2.09 -7.46 2.28
N GLY A 139 1.69 -6.91 3.44
CA GLY A 139 2.61 -6.47 4.49
C GLY A 139 3.44 -7.61 5.08
N GLU A 140 2.85 -8.78 5.30
CA GLU A 140 3.59 -9.97 5.76
C GLU A 140 4.61 -10.45 4.72
N ILE A 141 4.23 -10.45 3.43
CA ILE A 141 5.13 -10.83 2.34
C ILE A 141 6.34 -9.88 2.29
N LEU A 142 6.12 -8.56 2.32
CA LEU A 142 7.19 -7.57 2.26
C LEU A 142 8.08 -7.61 3.49
N ARG A 143 7.52 -7.80 4.69
CA ARG A 143 8.31 -7.98 5.91
C ARG A 143 9.24 -9.19 5.83
N LYS A 144 8.76 -10.28 5.24
CA LYS A 144 9.57 -11.49 5.03
C LYS A 144 10.69 -11.23 4.01
N ILE A 145 10.40 -10.56 2.90
CA ILE A 145 11.39 -10.13 1.91
C ILE A 145 12.45 -9.24 2.57
N SER A 146 12.05 -8.22 3.33
CA SER A 146 12.94 -7.31 4.04
C SER A 146 13.90 -8.07 4.96
N LYS A 147 13.39 -9.04 5.73
CA LYS A 147 14.24 -9.91 6.57
C LYS A 147 15.23 -10.75 5.75
N LEU A 148 14.77 -11.41 4.69
CA LEU A 148 15.62 -12.26 3.84
C LEU A 148 16.71 -11.46 3.12
N SER A 149 16.39 -10.24 2.72
CA SER A 149 17.29 -9.33 2.00
C SER A 149 18.20 -8.51 2.92
N ASN A 150 18.20 -8.77 4.23
CA ASN A 150 18.91 -7.97 5.22
C ASN A 150 18.57 -6.47 5.10
N ASN A 151 17.26 -6.16 5.13
CA ASN A 151 16.70 -4.83 4.87
C ASN A 151 17.18 -4.26 3.53
N TYR A 152 17.05 -5.05 2.45
CA TYR A 152 17.45 -4.64 1.10
C TYR A 152 18.93 -4.23 0.98
N THR A 153 19.79 -4.80 1.82
CA THR A 153 21.24 -4.54 1.79
C THR A 153 21.93 -5.63 0.96
N PRO A 154 22.40 -5.34 -0.26
CA PRO A 154 23.08 -6.33 -1.07
C PRO A 154 24.45 -6.69 -0.46
N PRO A 155 24.96 -7.91 -0.73
CA PRO A 155 26.26 -8.34 -0.24
C PRO A 155 27.40 -7.51 -0.83
N GLN A 156 28.55 -7.48 -0.14
CA GLN A 156 29.73 -6.76 -0.64
C GLN A 156 30.17 -7.28 -2.01
N GLY A 157 30.38 -6.37 -2.96
CA GLY A 157 30.76 -6.73 -4.33
C GLY A 157 29.61 -7.22 -5.20
N ALA A 158 28.35 -7.08 -4.74
CA ALA A 158 27.18 -7.34 -5.55
C ALA A 158 27.22 -6.57 -6.88
N CYS A 159 26.75 -7.20 -7.95
CA CYS A 159 26.70 -6.56 -9.25
C CYS A 159 25.61 -5.47 -9.29
N ASN A 160 25.71 -4.56 -10.25
CA ASN A 160 24.78 -3.43 -10.39
C ASN A 160 23.31 -3.87 -10.48
N THR A 161 23.01 -5.00 -11.13
CA THR A 161 21.63 -5.52 -11.22
C THR A 161 21.10 -5.98 -9.86
N TYR A 162 21.95 -6.54 -9.01
CA TYR A 162 21.55 -6.93 -7.66
C TYR A 162 21.29 -5.69 -6.79
N CYS A 163 22.18 -4.69 -6.84
CA CYS A 163 21.95 -3.42 -6.15
C CYS A 163 20.66 -2.72 -6.64
N ALA A 164 20.44 -2.68 -7.95
CA ALA A 164 19.23 -2.09 -8.54
C ALA A 164 17.96 -2.85 -8.15
N PHE A 165 18.02 -4.18 -8.07
CA PHE A 165 16.89 -4.99 -7.62
C PHE A 165 16.46 -4.63 -6.20
N TYR A 166 17.39 -4.61 -5.25
CA TYR A 166 17.09 -4.31 -3.86
C TYR A 166 16.65 -2.85 -3.68
N ALA A 167 17.25 -1.90 -4.40
CA ALA A 167 16.77 -0.52 -4.39
C ALA A 167 15.33 -0.40 -4.89
N LYS A 168 14.99 -1.06 -6.01
CA LYS A 168 13.63 -1.03 -6.57
C LYS A 168 12.61 -1.73 -5.67
N LEU A 169 13.02 -2.81 -4.99
CA LEU A 169 12.16 -3.54 -4.06
C LEU A 169 11.87 -2.72 -2.80
N TYR A 170 12.87 -1.99 -2.29
CA TYR A 170 12.68 -1.04 -1.19
C TYR A 170 11.75 0.12 -1.60
N GLU A 171 11.98 0.72 -2.77
CA GLU A 171 11.10 1.75 -3.34
C GLU A 171 9.65 1.26 -3.48
N PHE A 172 9.45 0.02 -3.96
CA PHE A 172 8.14 -0.62 -4.04
C PHE A 172 7.46 -0.78 -2.68
N GLU A 173 8.20 -1.24 -1.65
CA GLU A 173 7.64 -1.34 -0.29
C GLU A 173 7.26 0.04 0.28
N GLN A 174 8.08 1.08 0.05
CA GLN A 174 7.76 2.42 0.55
C GLN A 174 6.50 2.99 -0.10
N ASP A 175 6.36 2.84 -1.42
CA ASP A 175 5.15 3.26 -2.12
C ASP A 175 3.92 2.51 -1.60
N LEU A 176 4.02 1.18 -1.45
CA LEU A 176 2.90 0.38 -0.96
C LEU A 176 2.52 0.74 0.49
N HIS A 177 3.47 1.06 1.36
CA HIS A 177 3.16 1.55 2.70
C HIS A 177 2.39 2.87 2.67
N GLN A 178 2.77 3.81 1.79
CA GLN A 178 2.06 5.07 1.64
C GLN A 178 0.64 4.84 1.08
N HIS A 179 0.51 4.01 0.05
CA HIS A 179 -0.76 3.58 -0.54
C HIS A 179 -1.71 3.03 0.54
N ILE A 180 -1.28 1.98 1.24
CA ILE A 180 -2.07 1.34 2.30
C ILE A 180 -2.40 2.34 3.43
N HIS A 181 -1.50 3.28 3.74
CA HIS A 181 -1.77 4.30 4.73
C HIS A 181 -2.93 5.20 4.31
N LEU A 182 -2.91 5.70 3.07
CA LEU A 182 -3.98 6.55 2.53
C LEU A 182 -5.34 5.84 2.55
N GLU A 183 -5.34 4.55 2.32
CA GLU A 183 -6.57 3.76 2.30
C GLU A 183 -7.09 3.44 3.70
N ASN A 184 -6.31 2.69 4.47
CA ASN A 184 -6.74 2.18 5.78
C ASN A 184 -6.99 3.30 6.79
N ASN A 185 -6.21 4.38 6.73
CA ASN A 185 -6.25 5.43 7.76
C ASN A 185 -7.05 6.67 7.35
N ILE A 186 -7.35 6.84 6.06
CA ILE A 186 -8.03 8.06 5.58
C ILE A 186 -9.23 7.72 4.71
N LEU A 187 -9.05 7.02 3.59
CA LEU A 187 -10.13 6.76 2.63
C LEU A 187 -11.24 5.89 3.24
N PHE A 188 -10.88 4.73 3.79
CA PHE A 188 -11.84 3.74 4.29
C PHE A 188 -12.64 4.26 5.49
N PRO A 189 -12.02 4.87 6.54
CA PRO A 189 -12.76 5.44 7.65
C PRO A 189 -13.74 6.53 7.19
N LYS A 190 -13.31 7.43 6.30
CA LYS A 190 -14.18 8.49 5.75
C LYS A 190 -15.34 7.92 4.92
N ALA A 191 -15.11 6.86 4.15
CA ALA A 191 -16.16 6.20 3.36
C ALA A 191 -17.21 5.52 4.25
N LEU A 192 -16.78 4.84 5.32
CA LEU A 192 -17.66 4.24 6.32
C LEU A 192 -18.54 5.29 7.01
N ASP A 193 -17.94 6.41 7.41
CA ASP A 193 -18.66 7.51 8.05
C ASP A 193 -19.65 8.19 7.11
N LEU A 194 -19.28 8.34 5.84
CA LEU A 194 -20.17 8.88 4.82
C LEU A 194 -21.41 7.98 4.61
N GLU A 195 -21.21 6.67 4.46
CA GLU A 195 -22.33 5.73 4.32
C GLU A 195 -23.25 5.77 5.54
N LYS A 196 -22.68 5.80 6.76
CA LYS A 196 -23.45 5.93 8.01
C LYS A 196 -24.28 7.21 8.08
N LYS A 197 -23.74 8.34 7.60
CA LYS A 197 -24.47 9.62 7.55
C LYS A 197 -25.64 9.54 6.59
N LEU A 198 -25.43 9.00 5.40
CA LEU A 198 -26.47 8.87 4.37
C LEU A 198 -27.59 7.90 4.75
N LYS A 199 -27.31 6.87 5.55
CA LYS A 199 -28.34 5.93 6.07
C LYS A 199 -29.16 6.48 7.24
N LYS A 200 -28.69 7.54 7.90
CA LYS A 200 -29.40 8.18 9.04
C LYS A 200 -30.32 9.31 8.60
N ASN A 201 -30.12 9.83 7.40
CA ASN A 201 -30.98 10.83 6.75
C ASN A 201 -32.09 10.14 5.96
#